data_AF-H2Z7T1-F1
#
_entry.id   AF-H2Z7T1-F1
#
_cell.length_a   1.000
_cell.length_b   1.000
_cell.length_c   1.000
_cell.angle_alpha   90.00
_cell.angle_beta   90.00
_cell.angle_gamma   90.00
#
_symmetry.space_group_name_H-M   'P 1'
#
loop_
_entity.id
_entity.type
_entity.pdbx_description
1 polymer ?
#
loop_
_entity_poly.entity_id
_entity_poly.type
_entity_poly.pdbx_seq_one_letter_code
_entity_poly.pdbx_strand_id
1 'polypeptide(L)'
;MAGLVNMGNTCYMNSIIQALFMAEEFRRLMLIDVRQFPLKSVSKSLERTFAFLLKTKREAYRPVDMVGCSTPAWFTSGAQQDCSEYVKHLIDVLSSEYKEHFQESAMSTAGQSTLSNAESPATLPVRRNSESETSIYNLFHGKLRTSIKCLTCDFISMREESFLDLALPLNKAHEREIPVPGKGGSEMGLDPNPDAAPQPVTQESENVPMDTERGTSAFVEGNETVFQGQAVQVEEDFEEEEM
;
A
#
# COMPACT_ATOMS: atom_id res chain seq x y z
N MET A 1 18.86 8.74 -6.56
CA MET A 1 17.39 8.80 -6.34
C MET A 1 17.11 9.98 -5.44
N ALA A 2 16.12 10.82 -5.78
CA ALA A 2 15.77 11.97 -4.95
C ALA A 2 14.71 11.59 -3.90
N GLY A 3 14.79 12.21 -2.73
CA GLY A 3 13.80 12.09 -1.67
C GLY A 3 12.55 12.94 -1.89
N LEU A 4 11.57 12.77 -1.01
CA LEU A 4 10.38 13.62 -0.92
C LEU A 4 10.41 14.39 0.39
N VAL A 5 10.20 15.70 0.32
CA VAL A 5 10.14 16.57 1.50
C VAL A 5 8.92 16.22 2.34
N ASN A 6 9.10 15.99 3.64
CA ASN A 6 8.00 15.83 4.59
C ASN A 6 7.30 17.19 4.79
N MET A 7 5.98 17.25 4.56
CA MET A 7 5.19 18.48 4.61
C MET A 7 4.23 18.52 5.81
N GLY A 8 4.69 17.99 6.95
CA GLY A 8 3.92 17.90 8.18
C GLY A 8 3.24 16.56 8.31
N ASN A 9 3.95 15.61 8.92
CA ASN A 9 3.50 14.23 9.14
C ASN A 9 3.08 13.47 7.85
N THR A 10 3.67 13.81 6.70
CA THR A 10 3.36 13.17 5.40
C THR A 10 4.30 12.01 5.05
N CYS A 11 5.02 11.44 6.02
CA CYS A 11 5.98 10.37 5.77
C CYS A 11 5.32 9.07 5.31
N TYR A 12 4.10 8.78 5.77
CA TYR A 12 3.29 7.64 5.31
C TYR A 12 3.00 7.70 3.81
N MET A 13 2.78 8.91 3.27
CA MET A 13 2.56 9.14 1.86
C MET A 13 3.87 9.05 1.08
N ASN A 14 4.92 9.69 1.59
CA ASN A 14 6.22 9.73 0.93
C ASN A 14 6.80 8.32 0.75
N SER A 15 6.66 7.44 1.74
CA SER A 15 7.12 6.04 1.65
C SER A 15 6.38 5.27 0.56
N ILE A 16 5.05 5.40 0.48
CA ILE A 16 4.23 4.76 -0.55
C ILE A 16 4.56 5.28 -1.95
N ILE A 17 4.67 6.60 -2.14
CA ILE A 17 5.02 7.19 -3.45
C ILE A 17 6.39 6.67 -3.91
N GLN A 18 7.37 6.58 -3.00
CA GLN A 18 8.69 6.05 -3.35
C GLN A 18 8.65 4.55 -3.66
N ALA A 19 7.88 3.75 -2.91
CA ALA A 19 7.70 2.32 -3.19
C ALA A 19 7.06 2.10 -4.57
N LEU A 20 5.98 2.82 -4.87
CA LEU A 20 5.30 2.78 -6.18
C LEU A 20 6.20 3.29 -7.31
N PHE A 21 7.02 4.31 -7.06
CA PHE A 21 8.01 4.78 -8.06
C PHE A 21 9.05 3.70 -8.39
N MET A 22 9.39 2.83 -7.44
CA MET A 22 10.33 1.74 -7.66
C MET A 22 9.72 0.56 -8.41
N ALA A 23 8.39 0.38 -8.37
CA ALA A 23 7.68 -0.59 -9.19
C ALA A 23 7.72 -0.19 -10.68
N GLU A 24 8.60 -0.82 -11.45
CA GLU A 24 8.94 -0.40 -12.81
C GLU A 24 7.73 -0.36 -13.76
N GLU A 25 6.90 -1.41 -13.74
CA GLU A 25 5.73 -1.50 -14.61
C GLU A 25 4.71 -0.41 -14.28
N PHE A 26 4.43 -0.20 -13.00
CA PHE A 26 3.54 0.87 -12.55
C PHE A 26 4.08 2.25 -12.90
N ARG A 27 5.37 2.51 -12.62
CA ARG A 27 6.03 3.77 -13.00
C ARG A 27 5.93 4.02 -14.50
N ARG A 28 6.14 3.00 -15.33
CA ARG A 28 6.07 3.12 -16.80
C ARG A 28 4.66 3.44 -17.26
N LEU A 29 3.65 2.74 -16.72
CA LEU A 29 2.23 3.00 -16.97
C LEU A 29 1.88 4.46 -16.63
N MET A 30 2.27 4.92 -15.44
CA MET A 30 2.05 6.31 -15.01
C MET A 30 2.76 7.35 -15.89
N LEU A 31 3.93 7.09 -16.46
CA LEU A 31 4.65 8.08 -17.28
C LEU A 31 4.20 8.14 -18.75
N ILE A 32 3.54 7.09 -19.24
CA ILE A 32 3.13 6.97 -20.64
C ILE A 32 1.62 7.16 -20.79
N ASP A 33 0.82 6.44 -20.03
CA ASP A 33 -0.60 6.25 -20.35
C ASP A 33 -1.48 7.36 -19.75
N VAL A 34 -1.06 7.98 -18.64
CA VAL A 34 -1.85 9.05 -17.99
C VAL A 34 -1.57 10.46 -18.56
N ARG A 35 -0.88 10.55 -19.71
CA ARG A 35 -0.55 11.84 -20.33
C ARG A 35 -1.79 12.67 -20.70
N GLN A 36 -2.87 11.98 -21.09
CA GLN A 36 -4.12 12.58 -21.53
C GLN A 36 -5.14 12.79 -20.38
N PHE A 37 -4.76 12.47 -19.14
CA PHE A 37 -5.64 12.61 -18.01
C PHE A 37 -5.80 14.09 -17.62
N PRO A 38 -6.92 14.46 -16.96
CA PRO A 38 -7.15 15.83 -16.52
C PRO A 38 -6.02 16.36 -15.63
N LEU A 39 -5.63 17.63 -15.82
CA LEU A 39 -4.50 18.23 -15.09
C LEU A 39 -4.69 18.28 -13.57
N LYS A 40 -5.93 18.22 -13.08
CA LYS A 40 -6.25 18.25 -11.65
C LYS A 40 -6.44 16.86 -11.04
N SER A 41 -6.28 15.79 -11.82
CA SER A 41 -6.45 14.42 -11.35
C SER A 41 -5.26 13.96 -10.49
N VAL A 42 -5.51 12.97 -9.63
CA VAL A 42 -4.46 12.33 -8.80
C VAL A 42 -3.43 11.66 -9.69
N SER A 43 -3.87 10.94 -10.73
CA SER A 43 -2.98 10.29 -11.71
C SER A 43 -2.01 11.29 -12.33
N LYS A 44 -2.48 12.48 -12.70
CA LYS A 44 -1.61 13.49 -13.32
C LYS A 44 -0.64 14.12 -12.32
N SER A 45 -1.05 14.30 -11.08
CA SER A 45 -0.18 14.77 -10.00
C SER A 45 0.93 13.76 -9.67
N LEU A 46 0.58 12.48 -9.66
CA LEU A 46 1.51 11.37 -9.45
C LEU A 46 2.51 11.25 -10.61
N GLU A 47 2.04 11.35 -11.86
CA GLU A 47 2.90 11.37 -13.06
C GLU A 47 3.95 12.49 -12.99
N ARG A 48 3.54 13.72 -12.68
CA ARG A 48 4.49 14.83 -12.51
C ARG A 48 5.50 14.54 -11.42
N THR A 49 5.06 14.00 -10.29
CA THR A 49 5.94 13.63 -9.18
C THR A 49 6.97 12.60 -9.64
N PHE A 50 6.56 11.56 -10.36
CA PHE A 50 7.46 10.56 -10.94
C PHE A 50 8.42 11.16 -11.98
N ALA A 51 7.94 12.04 -12.85
CA ALA A 51 8.77 12.73 -13.83
C ALA A 51 9.85 13.59 -13.15
N PHE A 52 9.50 14.30 -12.07
CA PHE A 52 10.48 15.04 -11.26
C PHE A 52 11.48 14.10 -10.59
N LEU A 53 11.04 13.03 -9.94
CA LEU A 53 11.92 12.05 -9.29
C LEU A 53 12.92 11.42 -10.27
N LEU A 54 12.51 11.20 -11.52
CA LEU A 54 13.35 10.62 -12.56
C LEU A 54 14.41 11.59 -13.11
N LYS A 55 14.13 12.89 -13.13
CA LYS A 55 14.95 13.90 -13.84
C LYS A 55 15.68 14.88 -12.94
N THR A 56 15.26 15.01 -11.69
CA THR A 56 15.79 16.02 -10.79
C THR A 56 17.25 15.74 -10.41
N LYS A 57 18.04 16.81 -10.29
CA LYS A 57 19.39 16.79 -9.69
C LYS A 57 19.36 17.19 -8.21
N ARG A 58 18.20 17.62 -7.71
CA ARG A 58 18.02 18.01 -6.31
C ARG A 58 17.96 16.77 -5.44
N GLU A 59 18.44 16.89 -4.20
CA GLU A 59 18.35 15.82 -3.21
C GLU A 59 16.91 15.46 -2.85
N ALA A 60 16.01 16.44 -2.85
CA ALA A 60 14.59 16.22 -2.54
C ALA A 60 13.64 17.09 -3.39
N TYR A 61 12.47 16.52 -3.68
CA TYR A 61 11.34 17.17 -4.32
C TYR A 61 10.19 17.41 -3.33
N ARG A 62 9.43 18.49 -3.53
CA ARG A 62 8.30 18.86 -2.66
C ARG A 62 6.98 18.68 -3.45
N PRO A 63 6.26 17.55 -3.28
CA PRO A 63 5.06 17.24 -4.07
C PRO A 63 3.78 17.90 -3.50
N VAL A 64 3.69 19.23 -3.53
CA VAL A 64 2.57 19.98 -2.93
C VAL A 64 1.21 19.58 -3.52
N ASP A 65 1.13 19.49 -4.86
CA ASP A 65 -0.09 19.10 -5.56
C ASP A 65 -0.55 17.70 -5.14
N MET A 66 0.40 16.76 -4.99
CA MET A 66 0.09 15.38 -4.62
C MET A 66 -0.53 15.31 -3.23
N VAL A 67 0.04 16.01 -2.24
CA VAL A 67 -0.53 16.05 -0.90
C VAL A 67 -1.96 16.61 -0.95
N GLY A 68 -2.18 17.69 -1.69
CA GLY A 68 -3.49 18.34 -1.78
C GLY A 68 -4.56 17.48 -2.47
N CYS A 69 -4.22 16.74 -3.53
CA CYS A 69 -5.21 16.02 -4.33
C CYS A 69 -5.41 14.54 -3.94
N SER A 70 -4.43 13.90 -3.30
CA SER A 70 -4.46 12.45 -3.02
C SER A 70 -4.80 12.10 -1.57
N THR A 71 -4.92 13.09 -0.68
CA THR A 71 -5.25 12.83 0.72
C THR A 71 -6.74 12.50 0.85
N PRO A 72 -7.11 11.35 1.44
CA PRO A 72 -8.51 11.01 1.69
C PRO A 72 -9.23 12.07 2.52
N ALA A 73 -10.50 12.32 2.24
CA ALA A 73 -11.29 13.32 2.96
C ALA A 73 -11.46 13.04 4.46
N TRP A 74 -11.34 11.77 4.87
CA TRP A 74 -11.44 11.33 6.27
C TRP A 74 -10.11 11.39 7.02
N PHE A 75 -9.01 11.76 6.37
CA PHE A 75 -7.72 11.95 7.04
C PHE A 75 -7.68 13.29 7.75
N THR A 76 -7.19 13.28 8.99
CA THR A 76 -6.96 14.52 9.74
C THR A 76 -5.70 15.20 9.21
N SER A 77 -5.85 16.42 8.69
CA SER A 77 -4.74 17.20 8.16
C SER A 77 -3.65 17.41 9.22
N GLY A 78 -2.40 17.14 8.84
CA GLY A 78 -1.23 17.29 9.72
C GLY A 78 -1.06 16.19 10.78
N ALA A 79 -1.94 15.19 10.84
CA ALA A 79 -1.75 14.01 11.69
C ALA A 79 -0.98 12.90 10.98
N GLN A 80 -0.33 12.03 11.74
CA GLN A 80 0.23 10.77 11.22
C GLN A 80 -0.91 9.83 10.81
N GLN A 81 -0.69 9.04 9.76
CA GLN A 81 -1.70 8.16 9.17
C GLN A 81 -1.10 6.78 8.86
N ASP A 82 -1.97 5.78 8.67
CA ASP A 82 -1.57 4.46 8.23
C ASP A 82 -1.21 4.48 6.73
N CYS A 83 0.01 4.03 6.40
CA CYS A 83 0.47 3.97 5.01
C CYS A 83 -0.28 2.90 4.19
N SER A 84 -0.74 1.82 4.83
CA SER A 84 -1.52 0.76 4.19
C SER A 84 -2.92 1.26 3.81
N GLU A 85 -3.53 2.10 4.63
CA GLU A 85 -4.80 2.74 4.31
C GLU A 85 -4.63 3.75 3.16
N TYR A 86 -3.56 4.55 3.20
CA TYR A 86 -3.25 5.49 2.13
C TYR A 86 -3.02 4.82 0.78
N VAL A 87 -2.24 3.72 0.72
CA VAL A 87 -1.99 3.04 -0.57
C VAL A 87 -3.26 2.42 -1.15
N LYS A 88 -4.12 1.82 -0.31
CA LYS A 88 -5.42 1.30 -0.75
C LYS A 88 -6.27 2.41 -1.39
N HIS A 89 -6.43 3.53 -0.68
CA HIS A 89 -7.15 4.68 -1.22
C HIS A 89 -6.55 5.20 -2.53
N LEU A 90 -5.22 5.33 -2.59
CA LEU A 90 -4.52 5.81 -3.77
C LEU A 90 -4.77 4.91 -4.98
N ILE A 91 -4.63 3.58 -4.82
CA ILE A 91 -4.88 2.63 -5.91
C ILE A 91 -6.35 2.64 -6.34
N ASP A 92 -7.30 2.77 -5.42
CA ASP A 92 -8.72 2.88 -5.74
C ASP A 92 -9.03 4.13 -6.58
N VAL A 93 -8.52 5.30 -6.17
CA VAL A 93 -8.69 6.55 -6.91
C VAL A 93 -8.07 6.47 -8.29
N LEU A 94 -6.82 6.01 -8.39
CA LEU A 94 -6.13 5.84 -9.67
C LEU A 94 -6.89 4.88 -10.59
N SER A 95 -7.41 3.79 -10.03
CA SER A 95 -8.21 2.83 -10.78
C SER A 95 -9.53 3.43 -11.26
N SER A 96 -10.24 4.22 -10.44
CA SER A 96 -11.46 4.91 -10.88
C SER A 96 -11.18 5.90 -12.01
N GLU A 97 -10.17 6.76 -11.86
CA GLU A 97 -9.77 7.72 -12.89
C GLU A 97 -9.42 7.01 -14.22
N TYR A 98 -8.79 5.83 -14.14
CA TYR A 98 -8.46 5.03 -15.30
C TYR A 98 -9.69 4.40 -15.96
N LYS A 99 -10.71 3.96 -15.20
CA LYS A 99 -11.96 3.44 -15.79
C LYS A 99 -12.71 4.56 -16.52
N GLU A 100 -12.84 5.70 -15.88
CA GLU A 100 -13.59 6.86 -16.40
C GLU A 100 -12.98 7.37 -17.71
N HIS A 101 -11.67 7.59 -17.74
CA HIS A 101 -10.98 8.13 -18.92
C HIS A 101 -11.11 7.24 -20.17
N PHE A 102 -11.03 5.92 -19.99
CA PHE A 102 -11.14 4.97 -21.09
C PHE A 102 -12.60 4.76 -21.55
N GLN A 103 -13.58 4.83 -20.64
CA GLN A 103 -14.99 4.78 -21.00
C GLN A 103 -15.43 6.02 -21.80
N GLU A 104 -15.02 7.22 -21.38
CA GLU A 104 -15.31 8.47 -22.10
C GLU A 104 -14.69 8.49 -23.51
N SER A 105 -13.47 7.98 -23.64
CA SER A 105 -12.78 7.86 -24.93
C SER A 105 -13.50 6.92 -25.90
N ALA A 106 -14.09 5.82 -25.39
CA ALA A 106 -14.88 4.89 -26.20
C ALA A 106 -16.22 5.50 -26.65
N MET A 107 -16.91 6.24 -25.78
CA MET A 107 -18.19 6.88 -26.11
C MET A 107 -18.05 8.05 -27.09
N SER A 108 -16.94 8.78 -27.03
CA SER A 108 -16.66 9.91 -27.94
C SER A 108 -16.44 9.46 -29.39
N THR A 109 -16.03 8.21 -29.60
CA THR A 109 -15.79 7.63 -30.93
C THR A 109 -17.09 7.16 -31.62
N ALA A 110 -18.14 6.84 -30.84
CA ALA A 110 -19.43 6.38 -31.38
C ALA A 110 -20.40 7.51 -31.77
N GLY A 111 -20.09 8.77 -31.43
CA GLY A 111 -20.95 9.93 -31.67
C GLY A 111 -20.78 10.64 -33.03
N GLN A 112 -19.88 10.17 -33.89
CA GLN A 112 -19.66 10.70 -35.25
C GLN A 112 -20.23 9.78 -36.33
N SER A 113 -21.52 9.46 -36.23
CA SER A 113 -22.29 8.88 -37.35
C SER A 113 -23.56 9.70 -37.55
N THR A 114 -23.47 10.65 -38.47
CA THR A 114 -24.59 11.43 -39.00
C THR A 114 -25.54 10.54 -39.80
N LEU A 115 -26.81 10.53 -39.40
CA LEU A 115 -28.05 10.26 -40.17
C LEU A 115 -27.91 9.62 -41.57
N SER A 116 -28.29 8.34 -41.69
CA SER A 116 -29.03 7.82 -42.84
C SER A 116 -29.75 6.50 -42.50
N ASN A 117 -31.07 6.47 -42.68
CA ASN A 117 -31.95 5.30 -42.60
C ASN A 117 -31.51 4.15 -43.53
N ALA A 118 -31.55 2.90 -43.04
CA ALA A 118 -32.12 1.72 -43.70
C ALA A 118 -31.98 0.46 -42.83
N GLU A 119 -32.98 -0.42 -42.90
CA GLU A 119 -33.21 -1.62 -42.09
C GLU A 119 -32.14 -2.74 -42.20
N SER A 120 -31.71 -3.30 -41.06
CA SER A 120 -31.71 -4.77 -40.81
C SER A 120 -31.13 -5.13 -39.43
N PRO A 121 -31.66 -6.18 -38.75
CA PRO A 121 -31.24 -6.59 -37.41
C PRO A 121 -30.17 -7.69 -37.51
N ALA A 122 -28.90 -7.36 -37.23
CA ALA A 122 -27.84 -8.34 -37.07
C ALA A 122 -26.91 -7.95 -35.93
N THR A 123 -27.30 -8.44 -34.74
CA THR A 123 -26.45 -9.01 -33.69
C THR A 123 -24.95 -8.70 -33.77
N LEU A 124 -24.48 -7.79 -32.92
CA LEU A 124 -23.21 -7.97 -32.23
C LEU A 124 -23.45 -7.70 -30.74
N PRO A 125 -23.14 -8.64 -29.83
CA PRO A 125 -23.22 -8.36 -28.42
C PRO A 125 -22.08 -7.40 -28.14
N VAL A 126 -22.39 -6.13 -27.84
CA VAL A 126 -21.50 -5.32 -27.03
C VAL A 126 -21.41 -6.06 -25.70
N ARG A 127 -20.38 -6.90 -25.58
CA ARG A 127 -20.01 -7.54 -24.33
C ARG A 127 -19.73 -6.41 -23.35
N ARG A 128 -20.74 -6.09 -22.54
CA ARG A 128 -20.53 -5.42 -21.26
C ARG A 128 -19.68 -6.37 -20.45
N ASN A 129 -18.37 -6.27 -20.58
CA ASN A 129 -17.46 -6.88 -19.62
C ASN A 129 -17.59 -6.05 -18.35
N SER A 130 -18.51 -6.45 -17.47
CA SER A 130 -18.81 -5.73 -16.23
C SER A 130 -17.68 -5.81 -15.19
N GLU A 131 -16.55 -6.43 -15.51
CA GLU A 131 -15.43 -6.66 -14.60
C GLU A 131 -14.08 -6.58 -15.34
N SER A 132 -13.92 -5.67 -16.31
CA SER A 132 -12.55 -5.34 -16.75
C SER A 132 -11.90 -4.49 -15.65
N GLU A 133 -11.27 -5.17 -14.69
CA GLU A 133 -10.29 -4.56 -13.79
C GLU A 133 -9.30 -3.72 -14.63
N THR A 134 -8.97 -2.51 -14.14
CA THR A 134 -8.12 -1.59 -14.90
C THR A 134 -6.70 -2.12 -15.01
N SER A 135 -5.95 -1.65 -15.99
CA SER A 135 -4.51 -1.92 -16.09
C SER A 135 -3.75 -1.57 -14.81
N ILE A 136 -4.25 -0.64 -13.99
CA ILE A 136 -3.66 -0.29 -12.69
C ILE A 136 -3.97 -1.35 -11.64
N TYR A 137 -5.24 -1.76 -11.51
CA TYR A 137 -5.65 -2.77 -10.54
C TYR A 137 -4.92 -4.10 -10.83
N ASN A 138 -4.84 -4.49 -12.11
CA ASN A 138 -4.18 -5.72 -12.61
C ASN A 138 -2.69 -5.85 -12.26
N LEU A 139 -2.02 -4.76 -11.92
CA LEU A 139 -0.61 -4.80 -11.50
C LEU A 139 -0.43 -5.20 -10.04
N PHE A 140 -1.46 -5.03 -9.21
CA PHE A 140 -1.34 -5.15 -7.76
C PHE A 140 -2.29 -6.17 -7.14
N HIS A 141 -3.33 -6.60 -7.85
CA HIS A 141 -4.28 -7.53 -7.27
C HIS A 141 -3.81 -8.99 -7.39
N GLY A 142 -4.13 -9.77 -6.36
CA GLY A 142 -4.17 -11.23 -6.42
C GLY A 142 -5.60 -11.72 -6.28
N LYS A 143 -5.77 -13.04 -6.18
CA LYS A 143 -7.04 -13.71 -5.87
C LYS A 143 -6.87 -14.58 -4.64
N LEU A 144 -7.73 -14.40 -3.64
CA LEU A 144 -7.76 -15.16 -2.41
C LEU A 144 -8.99 -16.07 -2.42
N ARG A 145 -8.77 -17.37 -2.25
CA ARG A 145 -9.83 -18.36 -2.12
C ARG A 145 -10.04 -18.71 -0.66
N THR A 146 -11.18 -18.34 -0.10
CA THR A 146 -11.58 -18.67 1.27
C THR A 146 -12.56 -19.84 1.26
N SER A 147 -12.23 -20.89 1.99
CA SER A 147 -13.09 -22.07 2.19
C SER A 147 -13.53 -22.17 3.65
N ILE A 148 -14.83 -22.24 3.90
CA ILE A 148 -15.42 -22.35 5.23
C ILE A 148 -16.11 -23.71 5.34
N LYS A 149 -15.58 -24.58 6.19
CA LYS A 149 -16.16 -25.89 6.50
C LYS A 149 -17.08 -25.80 7.72
N CYS A 150 -18.33 -26.24 7.56
CA CYS A 150 -19.25 -26.44 8.67
C CYS A 150 -18.83 -27.69 9.47
N LEU A 151 -18.63 -27.54 10.78
CA LEU A 151 -18.22 -28.66 11.65
C LEU A 151 -19.38 -29.60 12.05
N THR A 152 -20.63 -29.27 11.68
CA THR A 152 -21.81 -30.08 12.01
C THR A 152 -22.28 -30.94 10.84
N CYS A 153 -22.25 -30.41 9.62
CA CYS A 153 -22.74 -31.10 8.42
C CYS A 153 -21.67 -31.32 7.35
N ASP A 154 -20.41 -30.99 7.64
CA ASP A 154 -19.25 -31.07 6.73
C ASP A 154 -19.38 -30.30 5.40
N PHE A 155 -20.44 -29.50 5.23
CA PHE A 155 -20.62 -28.63 4.07
C PHE A 155 -19.47 -27.61 3.99
N ILE A 156 -18.87 -27.49 2.80
CA ILE A 156 -17.80 -26.51 2.52
C ILE A 156 -18.38 -25.42 1.63
N SER A 157 -18.42 -24.19 2.15
CA SER A 157 -18.67 -22.99 1.35
C SER A 157 -17.34 -22.44 0.86
N MET A 158 -17.31 -21.94 -0.37
CA MET A 158 -16.08 -21.46 -1.00
C MET A 158 -16.35 -20.11 -1.67
N ARG A 159 -15.45 -19.15 -1.48
CA ARG A 159 -15.53 -17.79 -2.03
C ARG A 159 -14.17 -17.36 -2.54
N GLU A 160 -14.11 -16.82 -3.76
CA GLU A 160 -12.92 -16.20 -4.33
C GLU A 160 -13.09 -14.68 -4.32
N GLU A 161 -12.07 -13.94 -3.86
CA GLU A 161 -12.07 -12.49 -3.78
C GLU A 161 -10.74 -11.92 -4.27
N SER A 162 -10.78 -10.80 -5.01
CA SER A 162 -9.56 -10.05 -5.34
C SER A 162 -9.02 -9.35 -4.09
N PHE A 163 -7.69 -9.32 -3.92
CA PHE A 163 -7.02 -8.60 -2.83
C PHE A 163 -5.86 -7.76 -3.38
N LEU A 164 -5.51 -6.65 -2.70
CA LEU A 164 -4.34 -5.83 -3.05
C LEU A 164 -3.18 -6.00 -2.06
N ASP A 165 -3.49 -6.40 -0.82
CA ASP A 165 -2.53 -6.61 0.24
C ASP A 165 -2.84 -7.90 1.01
N LEU A 166 -1.79 -8.52 1.56
CA LEU A 166 -1.90 -9.65 2.49
C LEU A 166 -1.52 -9.16 3.89
N ALA A 167 -2.51 -9.07 4.77
CA ALA A 167 -2.26 -8.79 6.19
C ALA A 167 -1.76 -10.05 6.88
N LEU A 168 -0.44 -10.19 6.98
CA LEU A 168 0.19 -11.35 7.59
C LEU A 168 0.14 -11.23 9.13
N PRO A 169 -0.55 -12.14 9.84
CA PRO A 169 -0.55 -12.13 11.29
C PRO A 169 0.84 -12.49 11.82
N LEU A 170 1.32 -11.73 12.80
CA LEU A 170 2.55 -12.08 13.49
C LEU A 170 2.25 -13.11 14.58
N ASN A 171 2.90 -14.27 14.51
CA ASN A 171 2.86 -15.24 15.58
C ASN A 171 3.59 -14.67 16.80
N LYS A 172 2.92 -14.60 17.96
CA LYS A 172 3.47 -14.03 19.21
C LYS A 172 4.64 -14.80 19.82
N ALA A 173 5.17 -15.81 19.14
CA ALA A 173 6.21 -16.72 19.64
C ALA A 173 7.59 -16.07 19.86
N HIS A 174 7.77 -14.79 19.53
CA HIS A 174 9.04 -14.07 19.67
C HIS A 174 8.92 -12.71 20.37
N GLU A 175 7.88 -12.50 21.19
CA GLU A 175 7.90 -11.42 22.18
C GLU A 175 8.94 -11.78 23.27
N ARG A 176 10.23 -11.54 22.98
CA ARG A 176 11.20 -11.36 24.07
C ARG A 176 10.72 -10.12 24.80
N GLU A 177 10.28 -10.29 26.05
CA GLU A 177 9.98 -9.19 26.95
C GLU A 177 11.18 -8.23 26.92
N ILE A 178 11.02 -7.07 26.27
CA ILE A 178 11.97 -5.99 26.41
C ILE A 178 11.79 -5.52 27.86
N PRO A 179 12.79 -5.65 28.75
CA PRO A 179 12.64 -5.19 30.12
C PRO A 179 12.36 -3.69 30.09
N VAL A 180 11.16 -3.29 30.45
CA VAL A 180 10.83 -1.88 30.63
C VAL A 180 11.70 -1.40 31.81
N PRO A 181 12.55 -0.38 31.64
CA PRO A 181 13.32 0.14 32.76
C PRO A 181 12.34 0.59 33.85
N GLY A 182 12.48 -0.06 35.01
CA GLY A 182 11.56 0.09 36.12
C GLY A 182 11.34 1.55 36.49
N LYS A 183 10.07 1.90 36.71
CA LYS A 183 9.68 3.11 37.42
C LYS A 183 10.26 3.04 38.84
N GLY A 184 11.48 3.53 39.01
CA GLY A 184 12.06 3.85 40.30
C GLY A 184 11.34 5.06 40.86
N GLY A 185 10.30 4.81 41.66
CA GLY A 185 9.74 5.81 42.55
C GLY A 185 10.79 6.19 43.58
N SER A 186 11.20 7.45 43.59
CA SER A 186 11.82 8.09 44.74
C SER A 186 11.25 9.49 44.81
N GLU A 187 10.28 9.67 45.70
CA GLU A 187 9.93 10.96 46.25
C GLU A 187 11.20 11.57 46.86
N MET A 188 11.66 12.70 46.34
CA MET A 188 12.46 13.64 47.11
C MET A 188 11.97 15.05 46.82
N GLY A 189 11.69 15.75 47.92
CA GLY A 189 11.00 17.01 47.97
C GLY A 189 11.70 18.15 47.23
N LEU A 190 10.86 19.09 46.81
CA LEU A 190 11.24 20.42 46.38
C LEU A 190 11.73 21.22 47.59
N ASP A 191 12.95 21.76 47.50
CA ASP A 191 13.22 23.16 47.84
C ASP A 191 14.45 23.66 47.05
N PRO A 192 14.52 24.97 46.73
CA PRO A 192 15.28 25.49 45.59
C PRO A 192 16.65 26.03 46.02
N ASN A 193 17.69 25.83 45.19
CA ASN A 193 18.92 26.60 45.29
C ASN A 193 19.10 27.50 44.05
N PRO A 194 19.04 28.84 44.20
CA PRO A 194 19.29 29.78 43.13
C PRO A 194 20.77 30.18 43.16
N ASP A 195 21.60 29.53 42.35
CA ASP A 195 22.86 30.07 41.78
C ASP A 195 23.76 28.93 41.29
N ALA A 196 23.61 28.56 40.02
CA ALA A 196 24.65 27.87 39.26
C ALA A 196 24.48 28.12 37.76
N ALA A 197 25.41 28.86 37.17
CA ALA A 197 25.49 29.17 35.75
C ALA A 197 25.83 27.92 34.90
N PRO A 198 25.47 27.89 33.59
CA PRO A 198 25.63 26.69 32.77
C PRO A 198 27.08 26.54 32.26
N GLN A 199 27.60 25.31 32.32
CA GLN A 199 28.84 24.90 31.63
C GLN A 199 28.49 23.87 30.52
N PRO A 200 29.25 23.84 29.39
CA PRO A 200 28.84 23.17 28.17
C PRO A 200 29.12 21.66 28.16
N VAL A 201 28.29 20.93 27.41
CA VAL A 201 28.33 19.48 27.18
C VAL A 201 29.39 19.13 26.13
N THR A 202 30.33 18.25 26.48
CA THR A 202 31.22 17.57 25.52
C THR A 202 30.68 16.17 25.21
N GLN A 203 30.58 15.84 23.91
CA GLN A 203 30.23 14.53 23.38
C GLN A 203 31.40 13.54 23.54
N GLU A 204 31.12 12.34 24.05
CA GLU A 204 31.95 11.16 23.81
C GLU A 204 31.09 10.00 23.30
N SER A 205 31.68 9.31 22.32
CA SER A 205 31.14 8.26 21.45
C SER A 205 31.37 6.86 22.01
N GLU A 206 30.43 5.94 21.84
CA GLU A 206 30.75 4.50 21.90
C GLU A 206 30.03 3.71 20.79
N ASN A 207 30.85 3.10 19.92
CA ASN A 207 30.50 2.08 18.93
C ASN A 207 30.40 0.71 19.63
N VAL A 208 29.47 -0.15 19.19
CA VAL A 208 29.40 -1.57 19.59
C VAL A 208 29.44 -2.45 18.34
N PRO A 209 30.26 -3.54 18.28
CA PRO A 209 30.49 -4.31 17.07
C PRO A 209 29.52 -5.48 16.86
N MET A 210 29.44 -5.93 15.60
CA MET A 210 28.73 -7.11 15.08
C MET A 210 29.33 -8.42 15.61
N ASP A 211 28.45 -9.35 16.02
CA ASP A 211 28.77 -10.78 16.11
C ASP A 211 28.03 -11.59 15.04
N THR A 212 28.78 -12.56 14.51
CA THR A 212 28.42 -13.53 13.49
C THR A 212 28.05 -14.86 14.18
N GLU A 213 27.39 -15.79 13.49
CA GLU A 213 27.38 -17.27 13.63
C GLU A 213 25.94 -17.83 13.44
N ARG A 214 25.67 -18.58 12.36
CA ARG A 214 25.90 -20.02 12.07
C ARG A 214 24.79 -20.92 12.63
N GLY A 215 24.14 -21.68 11.73
CA GLY A 215 22.85 -22.31 11.96
C GLY A 215 22.86 -23.72 12.55
N THR A 216 21.65 -24.22 12.80
CA THR A 216 21.31 -25.63 13.03
C THR A 216 19.86 -25.88 12.60
N SER A 217 19.65 -26.93 11.82
CA SER A 217 18.34 -27.51 11.52
C SER A 217 17.78 -28.25 12.74
N ALA A 218 16.47 -28.19 12.94
CA ALA A 218 15.75 -29.12 13.79
C ALA A 218 14.32 -29.32 13.25
N PHE A 219 14.04 -30.54 12.81
CA PHE A 219 12.69 -31.08 12.64
C PHE A 219 12.06 -31.28 14.03
N VAL A 220 10.80 -30.87 14.21
CA VAL A 220 9.95 -31.34 15.31
C VAL A 220 8.53 -31.52 14.79
N GLU A 221 8.09 -32.78 14.77
CA GLU A 221 6.69 -33.20 14.60
C GLU A 221 5.86 -32.85 15.85
N GLY A 222 4.60 -32.45 15.62
CA GLY A 222 3.44 -32.72 16.47
C GLY A 222 3.37 -32.10 17.87
N ASN A 223 2.44 -31.15 18.06
CA ASN A 223 1.18 -31.51 18.75
C ASN A 223 0.16 -30.36 18.78
N GLU A 224 -1.09 -30.80 18.69
CA GLU A 224 -2.33 -30.06 18.65
C GLU A 224 -2.48 -29.08 19.82
N THR A 225 -2.94 -27.86 19.53
CA THR A 225 -3.51 -26.97 20.54
C THR A 225 -4.90 -26.56 20.08
N VAL A 226 -5.91 -27.13 20.73
CA VAL A 226 -7.32 -26.78 20.56
C VAL A 226 -7.53 -25.35 21.07
N PHE A 227 -7.84 -24.43 20.15
CA PHE A 227 -8.42 -23.13 20.48
C PHE A 227 -9.76 -23.00 19.77
N GLN A 228 -10.82 -22.80 20.55
CA GLN A 228 -12.13 -22.39 20.05
C GLN A 228 -12.03 -20.96 19.52
N GLY A 229 -11.89 -20.85 18.20
CA GLY A 229 -11.88 -19.61 17.43
C GLY A 229 -11.44 -19.96 16.02
N GLN A 230 -12.25 -19.60 15.02
CA GLN A 230 -12.10 -20.00 13.61
C GLN A 230 -10.64 -19.91 13.13
N ALA A 231 -10.01 -21.08 12.95
CA ALA A 231 -8.75 -21.19 12.25
C ALA A 231 -9.05 -21.21 10.74
N VAL A 232 -8.59 -20.18 10.03
CA VAL A 232 -8.47 -20.20 8.57
C VAL A 232 -7.16 -20.92 8.28
N GLN A 233 -7.23 -22.17 7.80
CA GLN A 233 -6.09 -22.81 7.17
C GLN A 233 -6.03 -22.31 5.72
N VAL A 234 -4.93 -21.63 5.38
CA VAL A 234 -4.59 -21.29 4.00
C VAL A 234 -3.76 -22.47 3.48
N GLU A 235 -4.35 -23.32 2.64
CA GLU A 235 -3.59 -24.29 1.85
C GLU A 235 -3.11 -23.58 0.58
N GLU A 236 -1.79 -23.44 0.44
CA GLU A 236 -1.15 -22.93 -0.77
C GLU A 236 -0.85 -24.12 -1.69
N ASP A 237 -1.71 -24.35 -2.68
CA ASP A 237 -1.42 -25.27 -3.78
C ASP A 237 -0.57 -24.55 -4.83
N PHE A 238 0.73 -24.82 -4.83
CA PHE A 238 1.65 -24.47 -5.93
C PHE A 238 1.55 -25.57 -7.00
N GLU A 239 0.86 -25.32 -8.11
CA GLU A 239 0.96 -26.16 -9.29
C GLU A 239 2.26 -25.80 -10.04
N GLU A 240 3.27 -26.69 -9.95
CA GLU A 240 4.45 -26.66 -10.82
C GLU A 240 4.03 -27.05 -12.26
N GLU A 241 4.09 -26.10 -13.18
CA GLU A 241 3.94 -26.34 -14.61
C GLU A 241 5.27 -26.92 -15.16
N GLU A 242 5.34 -28.24 -15.35
CA GLU A 242 6.44 -28.90 -16.07
C GLU A 242 6.44 -28.48 -17.56
N MET A 243 7.61 -28.07 -18.04
CA MET A 243 7.94 -27.84 -19.46
C MET A 243 8.74 -28.99 -20.04
#